data_AF-E2BK66-F1
#
_entry.id   AF-E2BK66-F1
#
_cell.length_a   1.000
_cell.length_b   1.000
_cell.length_c   1.000
_cell.angle_alpha   90.00
_cell.angle_beta   90.00
_cell.angle_gamma   90.00
#
_symmetry.space_group_name_H-M   'P 1'
#
loop_
_entity.id
_entity.type
_entity.pdbx_description
1 polymer ?
#
loop_
_entity_poly.entity_id
_entity_poly.type
_entity_poly.pdbx_seq_one_letter_code
_entity_poly.pdbx_strand_id
1 'polypeptide(L)'
;MIDGNCQAEIFDHRKLLMEDYRLSPDIVDGCANDITTFCNSFEVGDATIHCLMEHIRTRKKKSRVTPRCERALEELILEADVGEDWRIDPVLREQCQPVVNLACRDVHGGDARVISCLMEQLGTERMTEVCETALVQIQYFIARDFKLDPQLYKACRFDVVNLCHAKEAWANDGKQMDPETGSLVLPCLYRQAYQKNMTLKADCLKEIRRVMKQRAVNVNLQPEIEKVCFNELASLYCDKTAKGEEILCLQDNLDNLNKKQACNWKFHKGTSGTC
;
A
#
# COMPACT_ATOMS: atom_id res chain seq x y z
N MET A 1 -2.67 17.71 26.49
CA MET A 1 -1.40 17.02 26.23
C MET A 1 -1.56 15.61 26.80
N ILE A 2 -1.33 14.57 26.01
CA ILE A 2 -1.47 13.18 26.47
C ILE A 2 -0.25 12.85 27.34
N ASP A 3 -0.45 12.09 28.41
CA ASP A 3 0.61 11.67 29.33
C ASP A 3 1.67 10.81 28.63
N GLY A 4 2.94 10.99 28.97
CA GLY A 4 4.06 10.30 28.32
C GLY A 4 4.08 8.79 28.55
N ASN A 5 3.63 8.32 29.72
CA ASN A 5 3.51 6.88 29.99
C ASN A 5 2.35 6.29 29.18
N CYS A 6 1.23 7.01 29.07
CA CYS A 6 0.12 6.60 28.21
C CYS A 6 0.57 6.46 26.73
N GLN A 7 1.39 7.39 26.23
CA GLN A 7 1.93 7.29 24.86
C GLN A 7 2.85 6.06 24.69
N ALA A 8 3.69 5.77 25.69
CA ALA A 8 4.56 4.60 25.68
C ALA A 8 3.77 3.28 25.67
N GLU A 9 2.75 3.16 26.53
CA GLU A 9 1.90 1.96 26.58
C GLU A 9 1.13 1.72 25.28
N ILE A 10 0.62 2.79 24.63
CA ILE A 10 -0.04 2.67 23.32
C ILE A 10 0.96 2.25 22.24
N PHE A 11 2.18 2.78 22.27
CA PHE A 11 3.24 2.38 21.35
C PHE A 11 3.59 0.90 21.51
N ASP A 12 3.78 0.44 22.75
CA ASP A 12 4.10 -0.96 23.05
C ASP A 12 2.95 -1.90 22.68
N HIS A 13 1.70 -1.50 22.93
CA HIS A 13 0.52 -2.26 22.52
C HIS A 13 0.46 -2.44 20.99
N ARG A 14 0.63 -1.36 20.22
CA ARG A 14 0.62 -1.40 18.75
C ARG A 14 1.75 -2.29 18.20
N LYS A 15 2.94 -2.19 18.79
CA LYS A 15 4.08 -3.05 18.45
C LYS A 15 3.78 -4.52 18.75
N LEU A 16 3.16 -4.81 19.89
CA LEU A 16 2.78 -6.17 20.26
C LEU A 16 1.77 -6.79 19.27
N LEU A 17 0.83 -6.00 18.73
CA LEU A 17 -0.11 -6.47 17.69
C LEU A 17 0.62 -6.88 16.39
N MET A 18 1.72 -6.20 16.05
CA MET A 18 2.56 -6.54 14.89
C MET A 18 3.56 -7.67 15.18
N GLU A 19 3.93 -7.88 16.46
CA GLU A 19 4.80 -8.98 16.89
C GLU A 19 4.07 -10.32 17.00
N ASP A 20 2.80 -10.32 17.43
CA ASP A 20 2.04 -11.54 17.64
C ASP A 20 0.62 -11.41 17.07
N TYR A 21 0.45 -11.92 15.85
CA TYR A 21 -0.83 -11.91 15.15
C TYR A 21 -1.96 -12.60 15.92
N ARG A 22 -1.65 -13.47 16.88
CA ARG A 22 -2.66 -14.20 17.68
C ARG A 22 -3.44 -13.27 18.60
N LEU A 23 -2.92 -12.07 18.83
CA LEU A 23 -3.59 -11.02 19.60
C LEU A 23 -4.65 -10.27 18.79
N SER A 24 -4.71 -10.48 17.47
CA SER A 24 -5.77 -9.97 16.61
C SER A 24 -6.76 -11.10 16.25
N PRO A 25 -7.96 -11.12 16.85
CA PRO A 25 -8.98 -12.14 16.57
C PRO A 25 -9.36 -12.20 15.09
N ASP A 26 -9.40 -11.05 14.42
CA ASP A 26 -9.75 -10.94 13.00
C ASP A 26 -8.69 -11.58 12.10
N ILE A 27 -7.40 -11.51 12.47
CA ILE A 27 -6.35 -12.25 11.76
C ILE A 27 -6.46 -13.74 12.04
N VAL A 28 -6.66 -14.14 13.30
CA VAL A 28 -6.75 -15.56 13.69
C VAL A 28 -7.88 -16.26 12.95
N ASP A 29 -9.07 -15.65 12.86
CA ASP A 29 -10.22 -16.22 12.17
C ASP A 29 -10.18 -15.94 10.64
N GLY A 30 -9.84 -14.72 10.25
CA GLY A 30 -9.83 -14.28 8.86
C GLY A 30 -8.75 -14.92 7.99
N CYS A 31 -7.58 -15.25 8.58
CA CYS A 31 -6.41 -15.75 7.87
C CYS A 31 -6.03 -17.21 8.21
N ALA A 32 -6.77 -17.94 9.06
CA ALA A 32 -6.39 -19.29 9.50
C ALA A 32 -5.95 -20.24 8.36
N ASN A 33 -6.76 -20.31 7.30
CA ASN A 33 -6.48 -21.16 6.14
C ASN A 33 -5.30 -20.63 5.31
N ASP A 34 -5.20 -19.32 5.15
CA ASP A 34 -4.13 -18.67 4.39
C ASP A 34 -2.77 -18.87 5.10
N ILE A 35 -2.72 -18.72 6.42
CA ILE A 35 -1.54 -19.01 7.25
C ILE A 35 -1.08 -20.46 7.04
N THR A 36 -2.03 -21.40 7.16
CA THR A 36 -1.73 -22.83 7.01
C THR A 36 -1.27 -23.16 5.58
N THR A 37 -1.85 -22.51 4.58
CA THR A 37 -1.58 -22.82 3.16
C THR A 37 -0.28 -22.20 2.66
N PHE A 38 0.01 -20.97 3.08
CA PHE A 38 1.08 -20.16 2.49
C PHE A 38 2.28 -19.96 3.41
N CYS A 39 2.06 -19.89 4.72
CA CYS A 39 3.09 -19.43 5.66
C CYS A 39 3.69 -20.53 6.55
N ASN A 40 3.24 -21.79 6.40
CA ASN A 40 3.80 -23.00 7.04
C ASN A 40 4.44 -22.71 8.41
N SER A 41 3.60 -22.47 9.42
CA SER A 41 3.70 -22.38 10.90
C SER A 41 5.05 -22.47 11.67
N PHE A 42 6.23 -22.41 11.06
CA PHE A 42 7.52 -22.62 11.73
C PHE A 42 8.11 -21.33 12.31
N GLU A 43 7.68 -20.16 11.82
CA GLU A 43 8.03 -18.86 12.38
C GLU A 43 6.79 -18.23 13.03
N VAL A 44 6.78 -18.18 14.37
CA VAL A 44 5.69 -17.59 15.15
C VAL A 44 5.93 -16.08 15.25
N GLY A 45 4.92 -15.28 14.91
CA GLY A 45 4.89 -13.84 15.19
C GLY A 45 4.87 -12.95 13.94
N ASP A 46 5.68 -11.90 13.98
CA ASP A 46 5.85 -10.83 12.97
C ASP A 46 6.15 -11.36 11.56
N ALA A 47 6.95 -12.42 11.44
CA ALA A 47 7.23 -13.10 10.18
C ALA A 47 5.96 -13.64 9.49
N THR A 48 4.96 -14.09 10.26
CA THR A 48 3.68 -14.57 9.69
C THR A 48 2.90 -13.43 9.05
N ILE A 49 2.88 -12.24 9.69
CA ILE A 49 2.20 -11.06 9.13
C ILE A 49 2.83 -10.67 7.80
N HIS A 50 4.17 -10.54 7.76
CA HIS A 50 4.88 -10.20 6.51
C HIS A 50 4.76 -11.30 5.44
N CYS A 51 4.70 -12.57 5.82
CA CYS A 51 4.39 -13.65 4.88
C CYS A 51 3.00 -13.46 4.24
N LEU A 52 1.97 -13.18 5.03
CA LEU A 52 0.62 -12.95 4.49
C LEU A 52 0.59 -11.71 3.57
N MET A 53 1.31 -10.64 3.94
CA MET A 53 1.44 -9.44 3.09
C MET A 53 2.10 -9.74 1.74
N GLU A 54 3.10 -10.62 1.71
CA GLU A 54 3.71 -11.08 0.45
C GLU A 54 2.68 -11.79 -0.43
N HIS A 55 1.86 -12.64 0.19
CA HIS A 55 0.79 -13.36 -0.49
C HIS A 55 -0.42 -12.48 -0.86
N ILE A 56 -0.59 -11.28 -0.30
CA ILE A 56 -1.55 -10.29 -0.83
C ILE A 56 -1.07 -9.75 -2.18
N ARG A 57 0.23 -9.45 -2.27
CA ARG A 57 0.84 -8.72 -3.37
C ARG A 57 1.16 -9.58 -4.60
N THR A 58 1.14 -10.90 -4.47
CA THR A 58 1.53 -11.80 -5.55
C THR A 58 0.64 -11.67 -6.80
N ARG A 59 1.29 -11.70 -7.97
CA ARG A 59 0.63 -11.71 -9.28
C ARG A 59 -0.04 -13.04 -9.61
N LYS A 60 0.32 -14.11 -8.89
CA LYS A 60 -0.24 -15.44 -9.10
C LYS A 60 -1.54 -15.57 -8.32
N LYS A 61 -2.69 -15.45 -8.99
CA LYS A 61 -4.03 -15.55 -8.35
C LYS A 61 -4.19 -16.77 -7.44
N LYS A 62 -3.60 -17.92 -7.81
CA LYS A 62 -3.67 -19.17 -7.03
C LYS A 62 -2.86 -19.13 -5.73
N SER A 63 -1.98 -18.15 -5.58
CA SER A 63 -1.10 -17.95 -4.43
C SER A 63 -1.50 -16.73 -3.61
N ARG A 64 -2.63 -16.08 -3.93
CA ARG A 64 -3.13 -14.94 -3.17
C ARG A 64 -3.90 -15.40 -1.94
N VAL A 65 -3.75 -14.66 -0.84
CA VAL A 65 -4.61 -14.81 0.33
C VAL A 65 -6.06 -14.52 -0.02
N THR A 66 -6.98 -15.00 0.81
CA THR A 66 -8.41 -14.72 0.64
C THR A 66 -8.72 -13.23 0.85
N PRO A 67 -9.77 -12.68 0.21
CA PRO A 67 -10.23 -11.31 0.50
C PRO A 67 -10.65 -11.09 1.95
N ARG A 68 -10.96 -12.16 2.69
CA ARG A 68 -11.24 -12.09 4.13
C ARG A 68 -9.96 -11.81 4.92
N CYS A 69 -8.88 -12.53 4.61
CA CYS A 69 -7.59 -12.30 5.23
C CYS A 69 -6.99 -10.94 4.84
N GLU A 70 -7.12 -10.53 3.58
CA GLU A 70 -6.68 -9.21 3.10
C GLU A 70 -7.31 -8.08 3.93
N ARG A 71 -8.63 -8.13 4.17
CA ARG A 71 -9.33 -7.14 5.03
C ARG A 71 -8.86 -7.18 6.49
N ALA A 72 -8.64 -8.37 7.05
CA ALA A 72 -8.13 -8.48 8.42
C ALA A 72 -6.73 -7.85 8.55
N LEU A 73 -5.89 -7.96 7.53
CA LEU A 73 -4.59 -7.31 7.47
C LEU A 73 -4.71 -5.79 7.30
N GLU A 74 -5.64 -5.31 6.47
CA GLU A 74 -5.95 -3.87 6.36
C GLU A 74 -6.36 -3.28 7.72
N GLU A 75 -7.22 -3.98 8.46
CA GLU A 75 -7.68 -3.59 9.80
C GLU A 75 -6.52 -3.58 10.83
N LEU A 76 -5.69 -4.62 10.85
CA LEU A 76 -4.51 -4.69 11.71
C LEU A 76 -3.55 -3.52 11.45
N ILE A 77 -3.25 -3.22 10.19
CA ILE A 77 -2.32 -2.15 9.83
C ILE A 77 -2.86 -0.77 10.22
N LEU A 78 -4.18 -0.58 10.14
CA LEU A 78 -4.84 0.62 10.60
C LEU A 78 -4.82 0.75 12.13
N GLU A 79 -5.11 -0.32 12.85
CA GLU A 79 -5.13 -0.33 14.33
C GLU A 79 -3.73 -0.13 14.92
N ALA A 80 -2.73 -0.83 14.37
CA ALA A 80 -1.34 -0.71 14.76
C ALA A 80 -0.72 0.64 14.33
N ASP A 81 -1.33 1.35 13.36
CA ASP A 81 -0.88 2.66 12.88
C ASP A 81 0.58 2.65 12.38
N VAL A 82 0.94 1.57 11.67
CA VAL A 82 2.31 1.32 11.18
C VAL A 82 2.79 2.42 10.23
N GLY A 83 1.86 3.09 9.54
CA GLY A 83 2.15 4.20 8.63
C GLY A 83 2.68 5.47 9.33
N GLU A 84 2.43 5.66 10.62
CA GLU A 84 2.92 6.82 11.39
C GLU A 84 4.34 6.62 11.90
N ASP A 85 4.70 5.40 12.32
CA ASP A 85 6.01 5.09 12.90
C ASP A 85 6.52 3.70 12.53
N TRP A 86 7.57 3.66 11.72
CA TRP A 86 8.23 2.43 11.27
C TRP A 86 8.72 1.52 12.40
N ARG A 87 8.88 2.05 13.63
CA ARG A 87 9.35 1.29 14.80
C ARG A 87 8.27 0.36 15.39
N ILE A 88 7.01 0.55 15.00
CA ILE A 88 5.90 -0.31 15.41
C ILE A 88 6.02 -1.69 14.76
N ASP A 89 6.44 -1.74 13.49
CA ASP A 89 6.66 -2.98 12.76
C ASP A 89 8.09 -3.48 13.02
N PRO A 90 8.26 -4.62 13.71
CA PRO A 90 9.58 -5.16 14.05
C PRO A 90 10.39 -5.58 12.82
N VAL A 91 9.74 -6.16 11.81
CA VAL A 91 10.41 -6.63 10.58
C VAL A 91 10.85 -5.44 9.76
N LEU A 92 9.98 -4.45 9.54
CA LEU A 92 10.38 -3.21 8.88
C LEU A 92 11.53 -2.55 9.64
N ARG A 93 11.45 -2.49 10.97
CA ARG A 93 12.50 -1.90 11.80
C ARG A 93 13.83 -2.61 11.62
N GLU A 94 13.85 -3.93 11.76
CA GLU A 94 15.06 -4.74 11.65
C GLU A 94 15.68 -4.59 10.26
N GLN A 95 14.88 -4.80 9.21
CA GLN A 95 15.39 -4.87 7.84
C GLN A 95 15.81 -3.49 7.30
N CYS A 96 15.16 -2.41 7.74
CA CYS A 96 15.47 -1.05 7.30
C CYS A 96 16.44 -0.28 8.19
N GLN A 97 16.78 -0.76 9.41
CA GLN A 97 17.71 -0.06 10.30
C GLN A 97 19.04 0.35 9.62
N PRO A 98 19.67 -0.50 8.78
CA PRO A 98 20.90 -0.10 8.09
C PRO A 98 20.69 1.08 7.13
N VAL A 99 19.58 1.09 6.38
CA VAL A 99 19.23 2.18 5.44
C VAL A 99 18.92 3.45 6.22
N VAL A 100 18.19 3.34 7.34
CA VAL A 100 17.89 4.49 8.22
C VAL A 100 19.19 5.11 8.73
N ASN A 101 20.11 4.30 9.23
CA ASN A 101 21.39 4.79 9.76
C ASN A 101 22.26 5.46 8.69
N LEU A 102 22.21 4.95 7.45
CA LEU A 102 23.03 5.46 6.35
C LEU A 102 22.42 6.69 5.68
N ALA A 103 21.11 6.71 5.46
CA ALA A 103 20.42 7.66 4.58
C ALA A 103 19.40 8.56 5.29
N CYS A 104 18.87 8.14 6.43
CA CYS A 104 17.78 8.85 7.15
C CYS A 104 18.13 9.26 8.58
N ARG A 105 19.42 9.23 8.97
CA ARG A 105 19.87 9.46 10.35
C ARG A 105 19.48 10.83 10.92
N ASP A 106 19.39 11.85 10.06
CA ASP A 106 19.11 13.24 10.43
C ASP A 106 17.60 13.53 10.42
N VAL A 107 16.78 12.53 10.10
CA VAL A 107 15.32 12.64 10.08
C VAL A 107 14.77 12.44 11.48
N HIS A 108 14.02 13.43 11.96
CA HIS A 108 13.36 13.33 13.25
C HIS A 108 12.18 12.36 13.17
N GLY A 109 12.07 11.45 14.15
CA GLY A 109 10.96 10.50 14.26
C GLY A 109 9.58 11.16 14.38
N GLY A 110 8.53 10.36 14.18
CA GLY A 110 7.12 10.80 14.17
C GLY A 110 6.68 11.43 12.84
N ASP A 111 5.37 11.56 12.67
CA ASP A 111 4.70 12.11 11.49
C ASP A 111 5.12 11.40 10.19
N ALA A 112 5.31 10.08 10.24
CA ALA A 112 5.75 9.24 9.11
C ALA A 112 7.06 9.68 8.42
N ARG A 113 7.86 10.58 9.01
CA ARG A 113 9.01 11.21 8.32
C ARG A 113 10.09 10.21 7.94
N VAL A 114 10.38 9.23 8.81
CA VAL A 114 11.39 8.20 8.52
C VAL A 114 10.92 7.29 7.38
N ILE A 115 9.63 6.91 7.38
CA ILE A 115 9.02 6.14 6.29
C ILE A 115 9.11 6.92 4.97
N SER A 116 8.81 8.21 4.99
CA SER A 116 8.92 9.10 3.82
C SER A 116 10.37 9.17 3.29
N CYS A 117 11.37 9.23 4.18
CA CYS A 117 12.78 9.16 3.78
C CYS A 117 13.15 7.81 3.16
N LEU A 118 12.71 6.70 3.76
CA LEU A 118 12.92 5.36 3.22
C LEU A 118 12.31 5.22 1.81
N MET A 119 11.12 5.78 1.59
CA MET A 119 10.47 5.85 0.28
C MET A 119 11.29 6.60 -0.77
N GLU A 120 12.01 7.66 -0.37
CA GLU A 120 12.91 8.39 -1.27
C GLU A 120 14.19 7.63 -1.61
N GLN A 121 14.53 6.58 -0.85
CA GLN A 121 15.69 5.74 -1.14
C GLN A 121 15.35 4.55 -2.06
N LEU A 122 14.07 4.28 -2.37
CA LEU A 122 13.69 3.22 -3.30
C LEU A 122 14.39 3.38 -4.66
N GLY A 123 14.93 2.29 -5.19
CA GLY A 123 15.67 2.28 -6.46
C GLY A 123 17.07 2.93 -6.40
N THR A 124 17.52 3.38 -5.23
CA THR A 124 18.89 3.89 -5.04
C THR A 124 19.81 2.79 -4.52
N GLU A 125 21.12 2.94 -4.69
CA GLU A 125 22.14 2.00 -4.18
C GLU A 125 22.16 1.89 -2.64
N ARG A 126 21.52 2.81 -1.93
CA ARG A 126 21.43 2.79 -0.46
C ARG A 126 20.34 1.85 0.05
N MET A 127 19.37 1.52 -0.79
CA MET A 127 18.27 0.64 -0.42
C MET A 127 18.70 -0.81 -0.53
N THR A 128 18.45 -1.58 0.53
CA THR A 128 18.67 -3.03 0.53
C THR A 128 17.41 -3.74 0.06
N GLU A 129 17.57 -4.89 -0.60
CA GLU A 129 16.41 -5.67 -1.09
C GLU A 129 15.45 -6.08 0.03
N VAL A 130 15.97 -6.41 1.21
CA VAL A 130 15.18 -6.79 2.38
C VAL A 130 14.40 -5.60 2.97
N CYS A 131 15.01 -4.42 3.04
CA CYS A 131 14.31 -3.21 3.48
C CYS A 131 13.25 -2.79 2.45
N GLU A 132 13.58 -2.81 1.16
CA GLU A 132 12.62 -2.51 0.10
C GLU A 132 11.42 -3.45 0.16
N THR A 133 11.65 -4.75 0.37
CA THR A 133 10.57 -5.72 0.43
C THR A 133 9.62 -5.44 1.59
N ALA A 134 10.15 -5.27 2.81
CA ALA A 134 9.35 -4.94 3.99
C ALA A 134 8.64 -3.57 3.85
N LEU A 135 9.35 -2.56 3.36
CA LEU A 135 8.79 -1.22 3.16
C LEU A 135 7.64 -1.25 2.17
N VAL A 136 7.80 -1.89 1.01
CA VAL A 136 6.75 -1.96 0.00
C VAL A 136 5.55 -2.78 0.49
N GLN A 137 5.73 -3.73 1.42
CA GLN A 137 4.62 -4.49 2.02
C GLN A 137 3.71 -3.56 2.84
N ILE A 138 4.29 -2.72 3.68
CA ILE A 138 3.52 -1.70 4.43
C ILE A 138 2.94 -0.63 3.48
N GLN A 139 3.72 -0.18 2.50
CA GLN A 139 3.29 0.85 1.57
C GLN A 139 2.18 0.37 0.62
N TYR A 140 2.01 -0.94 0.42
CA TYR A 140 0.87 -1.49 -0.30
C TYR A 140 -0.47 -1.07 0.33
N PHE A 141 -0.56 -1.13 1.67
CA PHE A 141 -1.76 -0.76 2.42
C PHE A 141 -1.91 0.76 2.48
N ILE A 142 -0.83 1.49 2.78
CA ILE A 142 -0.82 2.97 2.74
C ILE A 142 -1.21 3.50 1.36
N ALA A 143 -0.88 2.76 0.30
CA ALA A 143 -1.26 3.13 -1.05
C ALA A 143 -2.76 3.06 -1.31
N ARG A 144 -3.48 2.17 -0.61
CA ARG A 144 -4.89 1.83 -0.82
C ARG A 144 -5.83 2.50 0.16
N ASP A 145 -5.35 2.92 1.32
CA ASP A 145 -6.10 3.73 2.27
C ASP A 145 -5.40 5.07 2.54
N PHE A 146 -6.01 6.14 2.06
CA PHE A 146 -5.59 7.53 2.28
C PHE A 146 -5.40 7.88 3.77
N LYS A 147 -6.11 7.23 4.70
CA LYS A 147 -5.98 7.50 6.15
C LYS A 147 -4.67 6.99 6.74
N LEU A 148 -4.05 5.98 6.10
CA LEU A 148 -2.80 5.39 6.54
C LEU A 148 -1.57 6.22 6.14
N ASP A 149 -1.73 7.27 5.33
CA ASP A 149 -0.69 8.29 5.11
C ASP A 149 -1.04 9.53 5.96
N PRO A 150 -0.47 9.67 7.16
CA PRO A 150 -0.87 10.73 8.10
C PRO A 150 -0.53 12.13 7.58
N GLN A 151 0.55 12.31 6.84
CA GLN A 151 0.93 13.60 6.25
C GLN A 151 -0.08 14.02 5.18
N LEU A 152 -0.40 13.10 4.26
CA LEU A 152 -1.41 13.31 3.22
C LEU A 152 -2.80 13.54 3.83
N TYR A 153 -3.19 12.73 4.83
CA TYR A 153 -4.47 12.86 5.53
C TYR A 153 -4.62 14.24 6.17
N LYS A 154 -3.64 14.64 7.00
CA LYS A 154 -3.65 15.94 7.69
C LYS A 154 -3.74 17.10 6.70
N ALA A 155 -2.99 17.06 5.61
CA ALA A 155 -2.93 18.13 4.63
C ALA A 155 -4.19 18.21 3.75
N CYS A 156 -4.73 17.06 3.34
CA CYS A 156 -5.76 16.98 2.29
C CYS A 156 -7.17 16.68 2.79
N ARG A 157 -7.40 16.28 4.06
CA ARG A 157 -8.74 15.90 4.55
C ARG A 157 -9.81 16.92 4.18
N PHE A 158 -9.55 18.21 4.38
CA PHE A 158 -10.51 19.26 4.04
C PHE A 158 -10.84 19.28 2.54
N ASP A 159 -9.82 19.20 1.68
CA ASP A 159 -10.01 19.22 0.23
C ASP A 159 -10.73 17.95 -0.26
N VAL A 160 -10.49 16.81 0.38
CA VAL A 160 -11.16 15.54 0.09
C VAL A 160 -12.66 15.60 0.44
N VAL A 161 -13.05 16.18 1.59
CA VAL A 161 -14.48 16.42 1.91
C VAL A 161 -15.12 17.31 0.85
N ASN A 162 -14.50 18.44 0.55
CA ASN A 162 -15.16 19.54 -0.18
C ASN A 162 -15.11 19.39 -1.70
N LEU A 163 -14.03 18.82 -2.25
CA LEU A 163 -13.80 18.74 -3.69
C LEU A 163 -13.99 17.32 -4.25
N CYS A 164 -13.80 16.30 -3.41
CA CYS A 164 -13.96 14.90 -3.77
C CYS A 164 -15.22 14.26 -3.17
N HIS A 165 -16.04 15.04 -2.44
CA HIS A 165 -17.32 14.62 -1.87
C HIS A 165 -17.23 13.36 -0.98
N ALA A 166 -16.11 13.17 -0.29
CA ALA A 166 -15.98 12.08 0.68
C ALA A 166 -16.86 12.35 1.92
N LYS A 167 -17.62 11.33 2.36
CA LYS A 167 -18.71 11.42 3.36
C LYS A 167 -18.24 11.60 4.81
N GLU A 168 -18.22 12.80 5.45
CA GLU A 168 -17.61 13.13 6.78
C GLU A 168 -17.48 12.06 7.91
N ALA A 169 -18.34 11.04 7.97
CA ALA A 169 -18.26 9.84 8.82
C ALA A 169 -17.16 8.77 8.47
N TRP A 170 -16.57 8.75 7.26
CA TRP A 170 -15.29 8.07 6.90
C TRP A 170 -14.16 8.15 7.94
N ALA A 171 -14.17 9.15 8.82
CA ALA A 171 -13.19 9.31 9.90
C ALA A 171 -13.49 8.48 11.16
N ASN A 172 -14.74 8.05 11.39
CA ASN A 172 -15.18 7.54 12.70
C ASN A 172 -15.65 6.08 12.71
N ASP A 173 -16.26 5.56 11.64
CA ASP A 173 -17.04 4.33 11.80
C ASP A 173 -16.27 3.01 11.60
N GLY A 174 -15.05 3.02 11.07
CA GLY A 174 -14.14 1.85 10.98
C GLY A 174 -14.69 0.59 10.30
N LYS A 175 -15.97 0.58 9.93
CA LYS A 175 -16.77 -0.55 9.49
C LYS A 175 -17.58 -0.04 8.32
N GLN A 176 -17.28 -0.61 7.15
CA GLN A 176 -17.74 -0.17 5.83
C GLN A 176 -16.91 0.98 5.25
N MET A 177 -15.68 0.66 4.84
CA MET A 177 -15.29 1.11 3.52
C MET A 177 -16.28 0.56 2.51
N ASP A 178 -16.96 1.44 1.79
CA ASP A 178 -17.35 1.11 0.43
C ASP A 178 -16.06 0.97 -0.39
N PRO A 179 -15.74 -0.21 -0.95
CA PRO A 179 -14.53 -0.46 -1.73
C PRO A 179 -14.32 0.52 -2.89
N GLU A 180 -15.39 1.19 -3.34
CA GLU A 180 -15.35 2.18 -4.42
C GLU A 180 -14.97 3.60 -3.95
N THR A 181 -15.17 3.98 -2.68
CA THR A 181 -15.04 5.39 -2.28
C THR A 181 -13.63 5.75 -1.78
N GLY A 182 -12.96 4.88 -1.01
CA GLY A 182 -11.58 5.12 -0.55
C GLY A 182 -10.56 5.08 -1.69
N SER A 183 -10.79 4.19 -2.66
CA SER A 183 -9.95 3.97 -3.84
C SER A 183 -9.98 5.11 -4.87
N LEU A 184 -10.91 6.06 -4.75
CA LEU A 184 -11.03 7.20 -5.66
C LEU A 184 -10.51 8.53 -5.09
N VAL A 185 -10.13 8.57 -3.81
CA VAL A 185 -9.64 9.81 -3.16
C VAL A 185 -8.39 10.34 -3.87
N LEU A 186 -7.37 9.49 -4.03
CA LEU A 186 -6.11 9.92 -4.63
C LEU A 186 -6.24 10.25 -6.13
N PRO A 187 -6.93 9.45 -6.96
CA PRO A 187 -7.26 9.84 -8.33
C PRO A 187 -8.02 11.17 -8.43
N CYS A 188 -8.97 11.42 -7.52
CA CYS A 188 -9.67 12.70 -7.45
C CYS A 188 -8.70 13.84 -7.15
N LEU A 189 -7.90 13.72 -6.08
CA LEU A 189 -6.92 14.73 -5.68
C LEU A 189 -5.93 15.05 -6.81
N TYR A 190 -5.47 14.03 -7.54
CA TYR A 190 -4.61 14.23 -8.71
C TYR A 190 -5.30 15.05 -9.80
N ARG A 191 -6.56 14.76 -10.11
CA ARG A 191 -7.35 15.57 -11.05
C ARG A 191 -7.49 17.01 -10.58
N GLN A 192 -7.76 17.23 -9.29
CA GLN A 192 -7.88 18.57 -8.71
C GLN A 192 -6.55 19.34 -8.72
N ALA A 193 -5.41 18.66 -8.61
CA ALA A 193 -4.08 19.27 -8.59
C ALA A 193 -3.62 19.80 -9.96
N TYR A 194 -4.07 19.19 -11.06
CA TYR A 194 -3.64 19.55 -12.42
C TYR A 194 -4.76 20.11 -13.31
N GLN A 195 -5.92 20.43 -12.74
CA GLN A 195 -6.96 21.15 -13.46
C GLN A 195 -6.58 22.64 -13.64
N LYS A 196 -7.15 23.28 -14.66
CA LYS A 196 -6.85 24.69 -15.00
C LYS A 196 -7.10 25.67 -13.85
N ASN A 197 -8.16 25.45 -13.06
CA ASN A 197 -8.53 26.29 -11.92
C ASN A 197 -8.30 25.51 -10.61
N MET A 198 -7.02 25.30 -10.26
CA MET A 198 -6.64 24.57 -9.05
C MET A 198 -7.06 25.33 -7.78
N THR A 199 -7.83 24.66 -6.90
CA THR A 199 -8.37 25.24 -5.65
C THR A 199 -7.87 24.53 -4.38
N LEU A 200 -6.99 23.53 -4.52
CA LEU A 200 -6.42 22.80 -3.40
C LEU A 200 -5.62 23.72 -2.46
N LYS A 201 -5.59 23.36 -1.17
CA LYS A 201 -4.68 23.99 -0.22
C LYS A 201 -3.22 23.71 -0.62
N ALA A 202 -2.34 24.67 -0.34
CA ALA A 202 -0.92 24.57 -0.69
C ALA A 202 -0.26 23.33 -0.06
N ASP A 203 -0.57 23.03 1.20
CA ASP A 203 -0.05 21.85 1.88
C ASP A 203 -0.57 20.54 1.26
N CYS A 204 -1.86 20.49 0.89
CA CYS A 204 -2.41 19.32 0.21
C CYS A 204 -1.73 19.10 -1.15
N LEU A 205 -1.53 20.17 -1.94
CA LEU A 205 -0.83 20.09 -3.21
C LEU A 205 0.61 19.58 -3.06
N LYS A 206 1.30 20.01 -1.99
CA LYS A 206 2.65 19.53 -1.67
C LYS A 206 2.66 18.03 -1.38
N GLU A 207 1.73 17.56 -0.55
CA GLU A 207 1.62 16.14 -0.21
C GLU A 207 1.20 15.28 -1.40
N ILE A 208 0.31 15.77 -2.26
CA ILE A 208 -0.03 15.10 -3.54
C ILE A 208 1.23 14.92 -4.39
N ARG A 209 2.05 15.96 -4.54
CA ARG A 209 3.30 15.87 -5.32
C ARG A 209 4.30 14.89 -4.69
N ARG A 210 4.44 14.89 -3.37
CA ARG A 210 5.27 13.92 -2.64
C ARG A 210 4.81 12.50 -2.95
N VAL A 211 3.52 12.23 -2.75
CA VAL A 211 2.92 10.90 -2.93
C VAL A 211 3.03 10.43 -4.38
N MET A 212 2.76 11.30 -5.36
CA MET A 212 2.98 10.98 -6.78
C MET A 212 4.42 10.57 -7.06
N LYS A 213 5.39 11.35 -6.57
CA LYS A 213 6.82 11.07 -6.79
C LYS A 213 7.21 9.74 -6.14
N GLN A 214 6.81 9.51 -4.89
CA GLN A 214 7.20 8.31 -4.13
C GLN A 214 6.58 7.02 -4.69
N ARG A 215 5.37 7.08 -5.25
CA ARG A 215 4.66 5.91 -5.77
C ARG A 215 4.97 5.60 -7.24
N ALA A 216 5.54 6.56 -7.98
CA ALA A 216 5.85 6.41 -9.39
C ALA A 216 6.84 5.26 -9.70
N VAL A 217 7.66 4.86 -8.73
CA VAL A 217 8.75 3.89 -8.92
C VAL A 217 8.32 2.42 -8.78
N ASN A 218 7.09 2.12 -8.34
CA ASN A 218 6.67 0.73 -8.12
C ASN A 218 5.17 0.57 -8.43
N VAL A 219 4.83 -0.34 -9.34
CA VAL A 219 3.43 -0.56 -9.75
C VAL A 219 2.54 -1.05 -8.59
N ASN A 220 3.10 -1.73 -7.58
CA ASN A 220 2.33 -2.18 -6.41
C ASN A 220 1.78 -1.01 -5.57
N LEU A 221 2.41 0.15 -5.70
CA LEU A 221 2.05 1.40 -5.02
C LEU A 221 1.09 2.26 -5.85
N GLN A 222 0.65 1.77 -7.01
CA GLN A 222 -0.31 2.42 -7.89
C GLN A 222 -1.54 1.51 -8.08
N PRO A 223 -2.48 1.49 -7.12
CA PRO A 223 -3.61 0.56 -7.12
C PRO A 223 -4.44 0.59 -8.42
N GLU A 224 -4.55 1.74 -9.07
CA GLU A 224 -5.31 1.94 -10.30
C GLU A 224 -4.69 1.19 -11.48
N ILE A 225 -3.36 1.21 -11.58
CA ILE A 225 -2.61 0.48 -12.61
C ILE A 225 -2.57 -1.00 -12.24
N GLU A 226 -2.22 -1.30 -10.99
CA GLU A 226 -2.07 -2.64 -10.44
C GLU A 226 -3.32 -3.50 -10.66
N LYS A 227 -4.49 -2.95 -10.37
CA LYS A 227 -5.78 -3.63 -10.48
C LYS A 227 -6.18 -3.87 -11.93
N VAL A 228 -6.02 -2.87 -12.80
CA VAL A 228 -6.47 -2.94 -14.20
C VAL A 228 -5.52 -3.80 -15.03
N CYS A 229 -4.21 -3.65 -14.84
CA CYS A 229 -3.17 -4.35 -15.59
C CYS A 229 -2.74 -5.66 -14.93
N PHE A 230 -3.49 -6.16 -13.93
CA PHE A 230 -3.10 -7.32 -13.13
C PHE A 230 -2.76 -8.55 -13.99
N ASN A 231 -3.60 -8.86 -15.00
CA ASN A 231 -3.40 -10.06 -15.82
C ASN A 231 -2.19 -9.92 -16.75
N GLU A 232 -1.94 -8.70 -17.24
CA GLU A 232 -0.81 -8.36 -18.08
C GLU A 232 0.50 -8.44 -17.29
N LEU A 233 0.50 -7.89 -16.07
CA LEU A 233 1.60 -8.00 -15.11
C LEU A 233 1.90 -9.44 -14.72
N ALA A 234 0.88 -10.30 -14.62
CA ALA A 234 1.03 -11.73 -14.30
C ALA A 234 1.40 -12.61 -15.51
N SER A 235 1.50 -12.04 -16.72
CA SER A 235 1.79 -12.77 -17.95
C SER A 235 3.28 -12.71 -18.30
N LEU A 236 3.76 -13.65 -19.13
CA LEU A 236 5.17 -13.80 -19.53
C LEU A 236 5.84 -12.55 -20.13
N TYR A 237 5.08 -11.50 -20.46
CA TYR A 237 5.61 -10.23 -20.96
C TYR A 237 6.26 -9.40 -19.85
N CYS A 238 5.68 -9.39 -18.63
CA CYS A 238 6.20 -8.61 -17.50
C CYS A 238 6.51 -9.46 -16.24
N ASP A 239 6.26 -10.77 -16.27
CA ASP A 239 6.54 -11.70 -15.15
C ASP A 239 8.03 -11.83 -14.79
N LYS A 240 8.94 -11.28 -15.61
CA LYS A 240 10.41 -11.33 -15.43
C LYS A 240 11.08 -9.97 -15.26
N THR A 241 10.33 -8.89 -15.16
CA THR A 241 10.95 -7.56 -14.95
C THR A 241 11.41 -7.40 -13.51
N ALA A 242 12.48 -6.64 -13.28
CA ALA A 242 12.89 -6.31 -11.94
C ALA A 242 11.81 -5.44 -11.24
N LYS A 243 11.82 -5.42 -9.91
CA LYS A 243 10.94 -4.54 -9.11
C LYS A 243 11.16 -3.09 -9.56
N GLY A 244 10.09 -2.40 -9.98
CA GLY A 244 10.12 -1.03 -10.47
C GLY A 244 10.22 -0.86 -11.99
N GLU A 245 10.50 -1.92 -12.75
CA GLU A 245 10.52 -1.89 -14.21
C GLU A 245 9.15 -2.24 -14.84
N GLU A 246 8.16 -2.59 -14.02
CA GLU A 246 6.87 -3.10 -14.51
C GLU A 246 6.09 -2.03 -15.29
N ILE A 247 6.24 -0.75 -14.94
CA ILE A 247 5.60 0.36 -15.65
C ILE A 247 6.21 0.53 -17.04
N LEU A 248 7.54 0.44 -17.15
CA LEU A 248 8.23 0.47 -18.44
C LEU A 248 7.80 -0.72 -19.31
N CYS A 249 7.71 -1.91 -18.72
CA CYS A 249 7.19 -3.08 -19.43
C CYS A 249 5.77 -2.87 -19.98
N LEU A 250 4.87 -2.31 -19.16
CA LEU A 250 3.51 -2.00 -19.58
C LEU A 250 3.49 -0.95 -20.71
N GLN A 251 4.37 0.06 -20.64
CA GLN A 251 4.50 1.10 -21.65
C GLN A 251 5.04 0.54 -22.99
N ASP A 252 6.11 -0.26 -22.94
CA ASP A 252 6.75 -0.85 -24.12
C ASP A 252 5.83 -1.83 -24.85
N ASN A 253 4.88 -2.44 -24.13
CA ASN A 253 3.95 -3.42 -24.67
C ASN A 253 2.56 -2.85 -24.97
N LEU A 254 2.32 -1.55 -24.78
CA LEU A 254 0.99 -0.95 -24.83
C LEU A 254 0.20 -1.26 -26.11
N ASP A 255 0.87 -1.24 -27.28
CA ASP A 255 0.25 -1.57 -28.57
C ASP A 255 -0.20 -3.03 -28.67
N ASN A 256 0.52 -3.95 -28.01
CA ASN A 256 0.17 -5.36 -27.96
C ASN A 256 -0.91 -5.65 -26.89
N LEU A 257 -0.92 -4.87 -25.80
CA LEU A 257 -1.99 -4.89 -24.79
C LEU A 257 -3.34 -4.48 -25.40
N ASN A 258 -3.34 -3.45 -26.23
CA ASN A 258 -4.52 -2.95 -26.94
C ASN A 258 -5.13 -3.99 -27.90
N LYS A 259 -4.30 -4.79 -28.57
CA LYS A 259 -4.76 -5.88 -29.47
C LYS A 259 -5.49 -6.99 -28.72
N LYS A 260 -5.06 -7.35 -27.50
CA LYS A 260 -5.75 -8.35 -26.66
C LYS A 260 -7.07 -7.83 -26.09
N GLN A 261 -7.15 -6.56 -25.68
CA GLN A 261 -8.42 -5.95 -25.27
C GLN A 261 -9.42 -5.88 -26.43
N ALA A 262 -8.96 -5.63 -27.66
CA ALA A 262 -9.79 -5.70 -28.86
C ALA A 262 -10.30 -7.14 -29.15
N CYS A 263 -9.52 -8.18 -28.87
CA CYS A 263 -10.00 -9.56 -28.93
C CYS A 263 -11.02 -9.88 -27.83
N ASN A 264 -10.81 -9.45 -26.57
CA ASN A 264 -11.75 -9.67 -25.47
C ASN A 264 -13.09 -8.93 -25.65
N TRP A 265 -13.10 -7.74 -26.24
CA TRP A 265 -14.33 -7.04 -26.60
C TRP A 265 -15.13 -7.76 -27.69
N LYS A 266 -14.43 -8.38 -28.67
CA LYS A 266 -15.08 -9.17 -29.72
C LYS A 266 -15.70 -10.48 -29.21
N PHE A 267 -15.17 -11.09 -28.15
CA PHE A 267 -15.79 -12.27 -27.53
C PHE A 267 -17.13 -11.97 -26.84
N HIS A 268 -17.35 -10.75 -26.35
CA HIS A 268 -18.65 -10.34 -25.77
C HIS A 268 -19.71 -9.96 -26.81
N LYS A 269 -19.32 -9.80 -28.09
CA LYS A 269 -20.24 -9.49 -29.20
C LYS A 269 -20.15 -10.55 -30.30
N GLY A 270 -20.45 -11.80 -29.96
CA GLY A 270 -21.12 -12.78 -30.84
C GLY A 270 -20.73 -12.90 -32.32
N THR A 271 -19.51 -12.57 -32.73
CA THR A 271 -19.06 -12.77 -34.11
C THR A 271 -17.68 -13.41 -34.12
N SER A 272 -17.61 -14.60 -34.70
CA SER A 272 -16.39 -15.35 -34.97
C SER A 272 -15.44 -14.53 -35.85
N GLY A 273 -14.28 -14.19 -35.29
CA GLY A 273 -13.14 -13.69 -36.05
C GLY A 273 -11.89 -14.35 -35.50
N THR A 274 -11.13 -15.00 -36.38
CA THR A 274 -9.78 -15.51 -36.13
C THR A 274 -8.85 -14.38 -35.64
N CYS A 275 -8.05 -14.69 -34.61
CA CYS A 275 -6.93 -13.85 -34.16
C CYS A 275 -5.90 -13.67 -35.28
#